data_AF-A0A537Q1S5-F1
#
_entry.id   AF-A0A537Q1S5-F1
#
_cell.length_a   1.000
_cell.length_b   1.000
_cell.length_c   1.000
_cell.angle_alpha   90.00
_cell.angle_beta   90.00
_cell.angle_gamma   90.00
#
_symmetry.space_group_name_H-M   'P 1'
#
loop_
_entity.id
_entity.type
_entity.pdbx_description
1 polymer ?
#
loop_
_entity_poly.entity_id
_entity_poly.type
_entity_poly.pdbx_seq_one_letter_code
_entity_poly.pdbx_strand_id
1 'polypeptide(L)'
;MINLMSPTIAAFGSVNQAGVLAGNSSTSGGHPLAQDRHFAIRMKVREQGDLSSGTDAGICQHVAIDNTGYDNVVHHPSWAGFTDLPGTIGVRLLDIQQLLANGCVEITNALDVLFTAAHPNLGAVTITMTGPGGPYGFTLPPAVPGERFGTATPNFSVAALQPCAYIVTLEVQLLLTTGDSVPSDLFDQIAFCKQ
;
A
#
# COMPACT_ATOMS: atom_id res chain seq x y z
N MET A 1 -18.31 22.21 9.20
CA MET A 1 -17.73 21.15 8.35
C MET A 1 -18.86 20.21 7.95
N ILE A 2 -18.99 19.86 6.66
CA ILE A 2 -19.98 18.87 6.20
C ILE A 2 -19.35 17.50 6.41
N ASN A 3 -19.92 16.68 7.29
CA ASN A 3 -19.53 15.29 7.47
C ASN A 3 -20.16 14.45 6.36
N LEU A 4 -19.48 14.36 5.22
CA LEU A 4 -19.92 13.51 4.12
C LEU A 4 -19.75 12.04 4.52
N MET A 5 -20.86 11.33 4.72
CA MET A 5 -20.83 9.88 4.95
C MET A 5 -20.67 9.15 3.62
N SER A 6 -19.45 9.13 3.08
CA SER A 6 -19.14 8.57 1.76
C SER A 6 -19.66 7.13 1.54
N PRO A 7 -19.74 6.21 2.52
CA PRO A 7 -20.34 4.88 2.32
C PRO A 7 -21.85 4.90 1.99
N THR A 8 -22.54 6.00 2.26
CA THR A 8 -23.98 6.15 1.92
C THR A 8 -24.20 6.65 0.49
N ILE A 9 -23.16 7.18 -0.16
CA ILE A 9 -23.21 7.70 -1.52
C ILE A 9 -23.12 6.55 -2.54
N ALA A 10 -22.29 5.55 -2.25
CA ALA A 10 -22.13 4.36 -3.06
C ALA A 10 -21.52 3.21 -2.25
N ALA A 11 -21.68 1.98 -2.74
CA ALA A 11 -21.00 0.80 -2.17
C ALA A 11 -19.58 0.66 -2.75
N PHE A 12 -18.53 0.84 -1.94
CA PHE A 12 -17.13 0.83 -2.41
C PHE A 12 -16.44 -0.54 -2.38
N GLY A 13 -17.00 -1.52 -1.65
CA GLY A 13 -16.51 -2.91 -1.60
C GLY A 13 -15.08 -3.05 -1.08
N SER A 14 -14.59 -4.30 -1.10
CA SER A 14 -13.19 -4.62 -0.82
C SER A 14 -12.61 -5.50 -1.94
N VAL A 15 -11.32 -5.33 -2.22
CA VAL A 15 -10.53 -6.23 -3.08
C VAL A 15 -9.88 -7.29 -2.22
N ASN A 16 -10.13 -8.55 -2.52
CA ASN A 16 -9.50 -9.67 -1.82
C ASN A 16 -8.08 -9.91 -2.34
N GLN A 17 -7.12 -10.02 -1.43
CA GLN A 17 -5.69 -10.20 -1.71
C GLN A 17 -5.18 -11.59 -1.25
N ALA A 18 -6.09 -12.52 -0.96
CA ALA A 18 -5.72 -13.87 -0.55
C ALA A 18 -4.78 -14.54 -1.57
N GLY A 19 -3.65 -15.02 -1.09
CA GLY A 19 -2.65 -15.73 -1.91
C GLY A 19 -1.73 -14.82 -2.73
N VAL A 20 -1.87 -13.49 -2.64
CA VAL A 20 -0.89 -12.56 -3.20
C VAL A 20 0.35 -12.57 -2.30
N LEU A 21 1.51 -12.75 -2.92
CA LEU A 21 2.82 -12.78 -2.25
C LEU A 21 3.63 -11.56 -2.69
N ALA A 22 4.53 -11.09 -1.81
CA ALA A 22 5.47 -10.04 -2.16
C ALA A 22 6.25 -10.40 -3.44
N GLY A 23 6.41 -9.43 -4.34
CA GLY A 23 7.08 -9.63 -5.62
C GLY A 23 6.13 -9.97 -6.77
N ASN A 24 4.89 -10.38 -6.49
CA ASN A 24 3.86 -10.60 -7.50
C ASN A 24 2.99 -9.35 -7.68
N SER A 25 2.33 -9.23 -8.84
CA SER A 25 1.26 -8.24 -9.04
C SER A 25 0.14 -8.49 -8.03
N SER A 26 -0.49 -7.42 -7.54
CA SER A 26 -1.67 -7.52 -6.67
C SER A 26 -2.86 -8.21 -7.36
N THR A 27 -2.85 -8.30 -8.70
CA THR A 27 -3.88 -9.01 -9.45
C THR A 27 -3.59 -10.50 -9.63
N SER A 28 -2.46 -11.02 -9.12
CA SER A 28 -2.09 -12.43 -9.29
C SER A 28 -3.08 -13.40 -8.64
N GLY A 29 -3.84 -12.93 -7.63
CA GLY A 29 -4.95 -13.66 -7.00
C GLY A 29 -6.24 -13.71 -7.83
N GLY A 30 -6.25 -13.10 -9.03
CA GLY A 30 -7.41 -13.09 -9.95
C GLY A 30 -8.38 -11.94 -9.72
N HIS A 31 -8.11 -11.04 -8.78
CA HIS A 31 -8.91 -9.85 -8.54
C HIS A 31 -8.32 -8.64 -9.28
N PRO A 32 -9.15 -7.80 -9.94
CA PRO A 32 -8.64 -6.61 -10.63
C PRO A 32 -8.20 -5.54 -9.64
N LEU A 33 -7.40 -4.58 -10.12
CA LEU A 33 -7.08 -3.36 -9.37
C LEU A 33 -8.37 -2.60 -9.00
N ALA A 34 -8.37 -1.99 -7.81
CA ALA A 34 -9.42 -1.05 -7.43
C ALA A 34 -9.44 0.15 -8.39
N GLN A 35 -10.58 0.81 -8.47
CA GLN A 35 -10.79 1.97 -9.34
C GLN A 35 -11.55 3.06 -8.58
N ASP A 36 -11.14 4.30 -8.84
CA ASP A 36 -11.83 5.47 -8.31
C ASP A 36 -13.27 5.55 -8.82
N ARG A 37 -14.13 6.10 -7.97
CA ARG A 37 -15.49 6.46 -8.36
C ARG A 37 -15.62 7.95 -8.49
N HIS A 38 -16.12 8.38 -9.65
CA HIS A 38 -16.28 9.79 -9.96
C HIS A 38 -17.73 10.24 -9.76
N PHE A 39 -17.90 11.36 -9.05
CA PHE A 39 -19.18 11.93 -8.69
C PHE A 39 -19.24 13.40 -9.08
N ALA A 40 -20.45 13.89 -9.33
CA ALA A 40 -20.78 15.31 -9.33
C ALA A 40 -21.66 15.61 -8.11
N ILE A 41 -21.29 16.60 -7.31
CA ILE A 41 -22.02 16.98 -6.08
C ILE A 41 -22.73 18.30 -6.34
N ARG A 42 -24.07 18.30 -6.28
CA ARG A 42 -24.87 19.52 -6.26
C ARG A 42 -25.20 19.90 -4.82
N MET A 43 -24.78 21.08 -4.40
CA MET A 43 -25.05 21.62 -3.08
C MET A 43 -26.35 22.42 -3.10
N LYS A 44 -27.16 22.26 -2.04
CA LYS A 44 -28.38 23.02 -1.84
C LYS A 44 -28.44 23.62 -0.45
N VAL A 45 -29.02 24.80 -0.34
CA VAL A 45 -29.29 25.48 0.93
C VAL A 45 -30.78 25.40 1.22
N ARG A 46 -31.11 25.00 2.44
CA ARG A 46 -32.47 24.97 3.00
C ARG A 46 -32.42 25.13 4.51
N GLU A 47 -33.51 25.61 5.09
CA GLU A 47 -33.66 25.67 6.54
C GLU A 47 -33.82 24.25 7.13
N GLN A 48 -33.32 24.04 8.35
CA GLN A 48 -33.42 22.75 9.01
C GLN A 48 -34.91 22.42 9.28
N GLY A 49 -35.36 21.26 8.79
CA GLY A 49 -36.77 20.84 8.91
C GLY A 49 -37.63 21.23 7.71
N ASP A 50 -37.12 22.05 6.77
CA ASP A 50 -37.78 22.30 5.50
C ASP A 50 -37.65 21.07 4.59
N LEU A 51 -38.80 20.51 4.19
CA LEU A 51 -38.91 19.37 3.28
C LEU A 51 -38.92 19.81 1.80
N SER A 52 -38.90 21.11 1.52
CA SER A 52 -38.79 21.63 0.17
C SER A 52 -37.45 21.25 -0.48
N SER A 53 -37.37 21.46 -1.80
CA SER A 53 -36.19 21.14 -2.59
C SER A 53 -34.98 22.04 -2.30
N GLY A 54 -35.14 23.12 -1.51
CA GLY A 54 -34.12 24.14 -1.27
C GLY A 54 -33.72 24.92 -2.53
N THR A 55 -32.74 25.80 -2.36
CA THR A 55 -32.12 26.59 -3.45
C THR A 55 -30.73 26.03 -3.78
N ASP A 56 -30.38 25.96 -5.06
CA ASP A 56 -29.06 25.51 -5.48
C ASP A 56 -27.97 26.51 -5.03
N ALA A 57 -26.89 25.99 -4.43
CA ALA A 57 -25.80 26.78 -3.84
C ALA A 57 -24.44 26.50 -4.49
N GLY A 58 -24.40 25.64 -5.51
CA GLY A 58 -23.21 25.33 -6.29
C GLY A 58 -23.16 23.89 -6.75
N ILE A 59 -22.24 23.60 -7.67
CA ILE A 59 -21.98 22.25 -8.20
C ILE A 59 -20.47 22.01 -8.19
N CYS A 60 -20.04 20.96 -7.53
CA CYS A 60 -18.74 20.35 -7.79
C CYS A 60 -18.93 19.35 -8.93
N GLN A 61 -18.37 19.66 -10.10
CA GLN A 61 -18.62 18.89 -11.32
C GLN A 61 -17.88 17.54 -11.33
N HIS A 62 -16.77 17.42 -10.60
CA HIS A 62 -15.94 16.24 -10.61
C HIS A 62 -15.22 16.04 -9.27
N VAL A 63 -15.58 14.97 -8.57
CA VAL A 63 -14.92 14.48 -7.35
C VAL A 63 -14.63 13.01 -7.54
N ALA A 64 -13.38 12.59 -7.37
CA ALA A 64 -13.03 11.19 -7.20
C ALA A 64 -13.14 10.84 -5.72
N ILE A 65 -13.86 9.77 -5.40
CA ILE A 65 -13.92 9.19 -4.05
C ILE A 65 -13.41 7.77 -4.16
N ASP A 66 -12.49 7.42 -3.28
CA ASP A 66 -12.02 6.05 -3.07
C ASP A 66 -12.23 5.69 -1.60
N ASN A 67 -13.03 4.64 -1.37
CA ASN A 67 -13.16 3.98 -0.07
C ASN A 67 -13.04 2.45 -0.26
N THR A 68 -12.43 2.00 -1.35
CA THR A 68 -12.27 0.57 -1.59
C THR A 68 -11.25 0.03 -0.59
N GLY A 69 -11.69 -0.95 0.19
CA GLY A 69 -10.81 -1.64 1.13
C GLY A 69 -10.02 -2.75 0.46
N TYR A 70 -8.99 -3.24 1.15
CA TYR A 70 -8.28 -4.46 0.79
C TYR A 70 -8.39 -5.46 1.94
N ASP A 71 -8.71 -6.71 1.60
CA ASP A 71 -8.91 -7.80 2.57
C ASP A 71 -7.88 -8.90 2.34
N ASN A 72 -7.54 -9.66 3.40
CA ASN A 72 -6.63 -10.80 3.34
C ASN A 72 -5.24 -10.46 2.78
N VAL A 73 -4.72 -9.28 3.10
CA VAL A 73 -3.32 -8.92 2.83
C VAL A 73 -2.44 -9.64 3.85
N VAL A 74 -1.69 -10.65 3.39
CA VAL A 74 -0.86 -11.51 4.26
C VAL A 74 0.61 -11.15 4.11
N HIS A 75 1.22 -10.70 5.21
CA HIS A 75 2.62 -10.30 5.30
C HIS A 75 3.50 -11.46 5.74
N HIS A 76 4.74 -11.53 5.23
CA HIS A 76 5.81 -12.46 5.66
C HIS A 76 5.37 -13.91 5.90
N PRO A 77 4.69 -14.58 4.95
CA PRO A 77 4.12 -15.93 5.18
C PRO A 77 5.19 -17.00 5.47
N SER A 78 6.43 -16.79 5.02
CA SER A 78 7.57 -17.67 5.30
C SER A 78 8.23 -17.43 6.67
N TRP A 79 7.71 -16.48 7.45
CA TRP A 79 8.19 -16.10 8.78
C TRP A 79 7.15 -16.48 9.85
N ALA A 80 6.71 -15.54 10.68
CA ALA A 80 5.57 -15.73 11.58
C ALA A 80 4.22 -15.54 10.87
N GLY A 81 4.20 -14.73 9.80
CA GLY A 81 2.99 -14.33 9.11
C GLY A 81 2.08 -13.42 9.93
N PHE A 82 1.47 -12.41 9.31
CA PHE A 82 0.27 -11.78 9.87
C PHE A 82 -0.63 -11.29 8.74
N THR A 83 -1.91 -11.11 9.06
CA THR A 83 -2.90 -10.59 8.11
C THR A 83 -3.40 -9.26 8.61
N ASP A 84 -3.45 -8.27 7.71
CA ASP A 84 -4.08 -6.99 8.01
C ASP A 84 -5.55 -7.18 8.40
N LEU A 85 -6.08 -6.21 9.15
CA LEU A 85 -7.51 -6.12 9.37
C LEU A 85 -8.24 -5.92 8.02
N PRO A 86 -9.45 -6.49 7.85
CA PRO A 86 -10.26 -6.24 6.67
C PRO A 86 -10.48 -4.74 6.44
N GLY A 87 -10.48 -4.34 5.17
CA GLY A 87 -10.68 -2.96 4.75
C GLY A 87 -9.46 -2.06 4.93
N THR A 88 -8.24 -2.60 4.90
CA THR A 88 -7.04 -1.76 4.87
C THR A 88 -7.04 -0.88 3.62
N ILE A 89 -6.38 0.28 3.68
CA ILE A 89 -6.49 1.33 2.65
C ILE A 89 -5.59 1.09 1.43
N GLY A 90 -4.78 0.04 1.41
CA GLY A 90 -3.88 -0.27 0.31
C GLY A 90 -3.07 -1.54 0.54
N VAL A 91 -2.46 -2.08 -0.52
CA VAL A 91 -1.59 -3.25 -0.42
C VAL A 91 -0.15 -2.82 -0.21
N ARG A 92 0.51 -3.43 0.77
CA ARG A 92 1.96 -3.33 1.01
C ARG A 92 2.44 -4.72 1.43
N LEU A 93 3.35 -5.32 0.67
CA LEU A 93 3.91 -6.62 0.98
C LEU A 93 5.41 -6.52 0.76
N LEU A 94 6.18 -7.01 1.73
CA LEU A 94 7.62 -7.09 1.68
C LEU A 94 8.05 -8.51 2.05
N ASP A 95 9.07 -9.04 1.38
CA ASP A 95 9.71 -10.30 1.76
C ASP A 95 11.15 -10.33 1.21
N ILE A 96 11.91 -11.36 1.56
CA ILE A 96 13.26 -11.59 1.03
C ILE A 96 13.30 -13.00 0.42
N GLN A 97 13.66 -13.09 -0.86
CA GLN A 97 13.68 -14.35 -1.61
C GLN A 97 14.52 -15.43 -0.92
N GLN A 98 15.65 -15.05 -0.31
CA GLN A 98 16.55 -15.96 0.40
C GLN A 98 15.94 -16.56 1.67
N LEU A 99 14.93 -15.91 2.25
CA LEU A 99 14.28 -16.33 3.50
C LEU A 99 13.00 -17.14 3.25
N LEU A 100 12.49 -17.20 2.01
CA LEU A 100 11.22 -17.85 1.72
C LEU A 100 11.19 -19.35 2.08
N ALA A 101 12.31 -20.05 1.93
CA ALA A 101 12.40 -21.49 2.25
C ALA A 101 12.59 -21.74 3.76
N ASN A 102 13.25 -20.82 4.46
CA ASN A 102 13.48 -20.89 5.89
C ASN A 102 13.70 -19.47 6.43
N GLY A 103 12.69 -18.93 7.09
CA GLY A 103 12.69 -17.54 7.54
C GLY A 103 13.88 -17.14 8.44
N CYS A 104 14.40 -18.09 9.21
CA CYS A 104 15.39 -17.79 10.26
C CYS A 104 16.84 -18.02 9.84
N VAL A 105 17.14 -18.11 8.53
CA VAL A 105 18.51 -18.29 8.05
C VAL A 105 19.26 -16.98 7.90
N GLU A 106 20.59 -17.05 7.99
CA GLU A 106 21.45 -15.92 7.71
C GLU A 106 21.61 -15.71 6.20
N ILE A 107 21.65 -14.45 5.80
CA ILE A 107 21.96 -14.05 4.43
C ILE A 107 23.48 -13.96 4.28
N THR A 108 23.99 -14.45 3.15
CA THR A 108 25.42 -14.42 2.82
C THR A 108 25.73 -13.28 1.85
N ASN A 109 25.53 -13.49 0.55
CA ASN A 109 26.06 -12.59 -0.49
C ASN A 109 24.98 -12.01 -1.42
N ALA A 110 23.73 -12.45 -1.29
CA ALA A 110 22.64 -12.03 -2.16
C ALA A 110 21.44 -11.59 -1.30
N LEU A 111 20.85 -10.45 -1.67
CA LEU A 111 19.67 -9.90 -1.03
C LEU A 111 18.71 -9.47 -2.13
N ASP A 112 17.72 -10.31 -2.40
CA ASP A 112 16.64 -10.03 -3.35
C ASP A 112 15.39 -9.70 -2.57
N VAL A 113 15.09 -8.41 -2.47
CA VAL A 113 13.92 -7.91 -1.74
C VAL A 113 12.71 -7.99 -2.64
N LEU A 114 11.72 -8.79 -2.26
CA LEU A 114 10.46 -8.91 -2.96
C LEU A 114 9.48 -7.90 -2.39
N PHE A 115 8.76 -7.18 -3.24
CA PHE A 115 7.74 -6.26 -2.77
C PHE A 115 6.54 -6.18 -3.70
N THR A 116 5.41 -5.77 -3.13
CA THR A 116 4.17 -5.44 -3.84
C THR A 116 3.51 -4.26 -3.15
N ALA A 117 3.24 -3.20 -3.90
CA ALA A 117 2.49 -2.04 -3.46
C ALA A 117 1.36 -1.77 -4.47
N ALA A 118 0.12 -1.65 -4.02
CA ALA A 118 -1.00 -1.43 -4.93
C ALA A 118 -2.08 -0.51 -4.34
N HIS A 119 -2.48 0.46 -5.16
CA HIS A 119 -3.57 1.40 -4.92
C HIS A 119 -3.87 2.17 -6.22
N PRO A 120 -5.12 2.47 -6.60
CA PRO A 120 -5.41 3.28 -7.80
C PRO A 120 -4.73 4.65 -7.77
N ASN A 121 -4.64 5.24 -6.58
CA ASN A 121 -3.93 6.48 -6.28
C ASN A 121 -2.56 6.23 -5.60
N LEU A 122 -1.74 5.35 -6.16
CA LEU A 122 -0.40 5.06 -5.63
C LEU A 122 0.55 6.26 -5.82
N GLY A 123 1.20 6.67 -4.73
CA GLY A 123 2.22 7.71 -4.72
C GLY A 123 3.63 7.14 -4.79
N ALA A 124 4.55 7.75 -4.03
CA ALA A 124 5.91 7.23 -3.91
C ALA A 124 5.93 5.84 -3.26
N VAL A 125 6.80 4.97 -3.77
CA VAL A 125 7.11 3.67 -3.17
C VAL A 125 8.62 3.62 -2.97
N THR A 126 9.05 3.47 -1.73
CA THR A 126 10.46 3.47 -1.34
C THR A 126 10.79 2.20 -0.57
N ILE A 127 11.99 1.67 -0.81
CA ILE A 127 12.56 0.59 -0.01
C ILE A 127 13.91 1.05 0.47
N THR A 128 14.13 0.96 1.77
CA THR A 128 15.40 1.30 2.41
C THR A 128 15.81 0.18 3.35
N MET A 129 17.10 0.07 3.62
CA MET A 129 17.61 -0.85 4.63
C MET A 129 18.47 -0.11 5.65
N THR A 130 18.22 -0.39 6.92
CA THR A 130 18.97 0.17 8.06
C THR A 130 19.79 -0.92 8.75
N GLY A 131 20.94 -0.52 9.30
CA GLY A 131 21.93 -1.39 9.95
C GLY A 131 23.32 -0.73 9.92
N PRO A 132 24.38 -1.41 10.37
CA PRO A 132 25.72 -0.85 10.37
C PRO A 132 26.16 -0.36 8.98
N GLY A 133 26.67 0.87 8.91
CA GLY A 133 27.09 1.53 7.66
C GLY A 133 25.95 2.10 6.81
N GLY A 134 24.69 1.94 7.22
CA GLY A 134 23.52 2.43 6.50
C GLY A 134 23.22 3.93 6.68
N PRO A 135 22.15 4.44 6.02
CA PRO A 135 21.12 3.70 5.29
C PRO A 135 21.56 3.23 3.90
N TYR A 136 20.98 2.13 3.45
CA TYR A 136 21.20 1.54 2.13
C TYR A 136 19.95 1.64 1.26
N GLY A 137 20.16 1.84 -0.05
CA GLY A 137 19.07 2.00 -1.02
C GLY A 137 18.90 0.81 -1.95
N PHE A 138 17.77 0.79 -2.65
CA PHE A 138 17.45 -0.23 -3.65
C PHE A 138 17.01 0.42 -4.95
N THR A 139 17.30 -0.25 -6.06
CA THR A 139 16.72 0.04 -7.36
C THR A 139 15.45 -0.77 -7.50
N LEU A 140 14.31 -0.10 -7.61
CA LEU A 140 13.01 -0.73 -7.77
C LEU A 140 12.66 -0.85 -9.26
N PRO A 141 11.94 -1.92 -9.67
CA PRO A 141 11.35 -2.02 -11.02
C PRO A 141 10.48 -0.80 -11.35
N PRO A 142 10.26 -0.51 -12.65
CA PRO A 142 9.31 0.53 -13.06
C PRO A 142 7.92 0.30 -12.47
N ALA A 143 7.23 1.38 -12.09
CA ALA A 143 5.83 1.30 -11.71
C ALA A 143 4.95 1.02 -12.95
N VAL A 144 3.82 0.37 -12.70
CA VAL A 144 2.74 0.21 -13.68
C VAL A 144 1.49 0.94 -13.14
N PRO A 145 0.46 1.19 -13.95
CA PRO A 145 -0.73 1.87 -13.45
C PRO A 145 -1.36 1.14 -12.25
N GLY A 146 -1.49 1.83 -11.12
CA GLY A 146 -2.15 1.34 -9.91
C GLY A 146 -1.33 0.40 -9.03
N GLU A 147 -0.10 0.01 -9.43
CA GLU A 147 0.75 -0.85 -8.61
C GLU A 147 2.24 -0.74 -8.96
N ARG A 148 3.09 -1.16 -8.02
CA ARG A 148 4.51 -1.37 -8.23
C ARG A 148 4.93 -2.63 -7.48
N PHE A 149 5.53 -3.57 -8.18
CA PHE A 149 5.89 -4.86 -7.61
C PHE A 149 7.14 -5.43 -8.28
N GLY A 150 7.66 -6.51 -7.70
CA GLY A 150 8.77 -7.29 -8.22
C GLY A 150 9.93 -7.35 -7.24
N THR A 151 11.13 -7.51 -7.77
CA THR A 151 12.36 -7.60 -6.97
C THR A 151 13.09 -6.26 -6.97
N ALA A 152 13.27 -5.68 -5.79
CA ALA A 152 14.13 -4.53 -5.58
C ALA A 152 15.58 -4.99 -5.40
N THR A 153 16.49 -4.42 -6.19
CA THR A 153 17.89 -4.84 -6.24
C THR A 153 18.78 -3.88 -5.44
N PRO A 154 19.68 -4.38 -4.58
CA PRO A 154 20.62 -3.55 -3.83
C PRO A 154 21.44 -2.64 -4.75
N ASN A 155 21.58 -1.36 -4.41
CA ASN A 155 22.54 -0.46 -5.07
C ASN A 155 23.94 -0.50 -4.40
N PHE A 156 24.19 -1.54 -3.60
CA PHE A 156 25.37 -1.74 -2.78
C PHE A 156 25.82 -3.21 -2.84
N SER A 157 27.02 -3.51 -2.34
CA SER A 157 27.52 -4.88 -2.25
C SER A 157 27.05 -5.53 -0.95
N VAL A 158 26.16 -6.53 -1.05
CA VAL A 158 25.68 -7.31 0.11
C VAL A 158 26.82 -8.07 0.79
N ALA A 159 27.80 -8.55 0.02
CA ALA A 159 28.96 -9.24 0.55
C ALA A 159 29.88 -8.33 1.39
N ALA A 160 29.79 -7.00 1.23
CA ALA A 160 30.56 -6.03 2.00
C ALA A 160 29.87 -5.61 3.32
N LEU A 161 28.64 -6.08 3.57
CA LEU A 161 27.95 -5.84 4.82
C LEU A 161 28.66 -6.54 5.98
N GLN A 162 28.70 -5.88 7.13
CA GLN A 162 29.22 -6.48 8.36
C GLN A 162 28.25 -7.56 8.86
N PRO A 163 28.75 -8.62 9.52
CA PRO A 163 27.90 -9.59 10.20
C PRO A 163 27.05 -8.91 11.29
N CYS A 164 25.78 -8.66 11.01
CA CYS A 164 24.87 -7.93 11.89
C CYS A 164 23.40 -8.15 11.48
N ALA A 165 22.48 -7.64 12.29
CA ALA A 165 21.07 -7.55 11.94
C ALA A 165 20.80 -6.30 11.10
N TYR A 166 19.99 -6.47 10.06
CA TYR A 166 19.54 -5.41 9.17
C TYR A 166 18.02 -5.43 9.07
N ILE A 167 17.41 -4.27 8.86
CA ILE A 167 15.96 -4.12 8.70
C ILE A 167 15.68 -3.49 7.35
N VAL A 168 14.94 -4.18 6.49
CA VAL A 168 14.41 -3.65 5.24
C VAL A 168 13.02 -3.06 5.54
N THR A 169 12.80 -1.82 5.10
CA THR A 169 11.55 -1.10 5.26
C THR A 169 10.99 -0.73 3.90
N LEU A 170 9.76 -1.14 3.64
CA LEU A 170 8.92 -0.68 2.54
C LEU A 170 8.03 0.44 3.08
N GLU A 171 8.02 1.57 2.39
CA GLU A 171 7.14 2.71 2.64
C GLU A 171 6.36 3.02 1.36
N VAL A 172 5.04 3.10 1.49
CA VAL A 172 4.09 3.25 0.39
C VAL A 172 3.20 4.45 0.67
N GLN A 173 3.36 5.49 -0.13
CA GLN A 173 2.51 6.67 -0.07
C GLN A 173 1.23 6.44 -0.88
N LEU A 174 0.10 6.85 -0.32
CA LEU A 174 -1.17 6.91 -1.02
C LEU A 174 -1.56 8.38 -1.26
N LEU A 175 -1.88 8.73 -2.51
CA LEU A 175 -2.31 10.07 -2.90
C LEU A 175 -3.80 10.28 -2.58
N LEU A 176 -4.15 10.07 -1.31
CA LEU A 176 -5.50 10.19 -0.78
C LEU A 176 -5.62 11.44 0.11
N THR A 177 -6.85 11.91 0.31
CA THR A 177 -7.13 12.94 1.31
C THR A 177 -8.49 12.72 1.95
N THR A 178 -8.59 13.04 3.24
CA THR A 178 -9.86 13.12 3.97
C THR A 178 -10.57 14.46 3.75
N GLY A 179 -9.98 15.36 2.98
CA GLY A 179 -10.38 16.77 2.85
C GLY A 179 -9.65 17.71 3.82
N ASP A 180 -9.19 17.19 4.96
CA ASP A 180 -8.47 17.96 5.99
C ASP A 180 -7.01 17.50 6.17
N SER A 181 -6.71 16.25 5.85
CA SER A 181 -5.38 15.67 5.96
C SER A 181 -5.09 14.65 4.86
N VAL A 182 -3.82 14.29 4.75
CA VAL A 182 -3.33 13.16 3.94
C VAL A 182 -3.05 11.99 4.91
N PRO A 183 -3.42 10.75 4.57
CA PRO A 183 -3.06 9.59 5.38
C PRO A 183 -1.55 9.46 5.54
N SER A 184 -1.10 8.91 6.67
CA SER A 184 0.31 8.51 6.81
C SER A 184 0.64 7.41 5.81
N ASP A 185 1.92 7.33 5.44
CA ASP A 185 2.42 6.27 4.59
C ASP A 185 2.20 4.89 5.22
N LEU A 186 2.03 3.91 4.35
CA LEU A 186 1.85 2.51 4.67
C LEU A 186 3.22 1.84 4.79
N PHE A 187 3.46 1.11 5.88
CA PHE A 187 4.75 0.48 6.15
C PHE A 187 4.69 -1.04 6.21
N ASP A 188 5.72 -1.70 5.67
CA ASP A 188 6.03 -3.09 5.94
C ASP A 188 7.53 -3.25 6.21
N GLN A 189 7.90 -4.15 7.13
CA GLN A 189 9.27 -4.32 7.57
C GLN A 189 9.62 -5.79 7.74
N ILE A 190 10.83 -6.15 7.30
CA ILE A 190 11.41 -7.47 7.54
C ILE A 190 12.85 -7.32 8.01
N ALA A 191 13.22 -8.07 9.04
CA ALA A 191 14.57 -8.11 9.56
C ALA A 191 15.28 -9.40 9.12
N PHE A 192 16.60 -9.32 8.94
CA PHE A 192 17.44 -10.49 8.66
C PHE A 192 18.81 -10.35 9.31
N CYS A 193 19.49 -11.49 9.52
CA CYS A 193 20.87 -11.53 9.99
C CYS A 193 21.82 -11.77 8.81
N LYS A 194 22.90 -11.00 8.74
CA LYS A 194 24.02 -11.20 7.80
C LYS A 194 25.10 -12.06 8.48
N GLN A 195 25.60 -13.07 7.77
CA GLN A 195 26.75 -13.89 8.19
C GLN A 195 28.08 -13.15 8.06
#